data_AF-A0A373VQQ9-F1
#
_entry.id   AF-A0A373VQQ9-F1
#
_cell.length_a   1.000
_cell.length_b   1.000
_cell.length_c   1.000
_cell.angle_alpha   90.00
_cell.angle_beta   90.00
_cell.angle_gamma   90.00
#
_symmetry.space_group_name_H-M   'P 1'
#
loop_
_entity.id
_entity.type
_entity.pdbx_description
1 polymer ?
#
loop_
_entity_poly.entity_id
_entity_poly.type
_entity_poly.pdbx_seq_one_letter_code
_entity_poly.pdbx_strand_id
1 'polypeptide(L)'
;MSETRKLYYEDVYIKEFTAKVLECRETGKGYEIVLDQTAFYPEGGGQPCDLGTLNEIAVTDVQEKDGEIVHHTEVALEVGSEVTGKIDWERRFDLMQQHSGEHIVSGLVHEAYGYDNVGFHMSSDVITVDLSGVLTEAQLAEIEAKTNQKIWENTPVEIFYPPKEELEKLSYRSKKELTGQVRLVRFPGSDLCACCGTHVTHTGEIGAVKILTVENFHEGIRLTMICGKRVMDYLNMVNEQNHQISMKLSAKTGETAAAVARLQDENFRLKGKVSHMVDELCATEAERWADSGSVLLFHEGLEADQVRRMADAVMQKCSGCCAVFSKSEDGSYKYAMGEQNGDLRQFTKEMNAALNGRGGGKPFFVQGSVKASEEEIRSFFQQ
;
A
#
# COMPACT_ATOMS: atom_id res chain seq x y z
N MET A 1 27.88 10.77 38.78
CA MET A 1 27.59 9.38 38.40
C MET A 1 28.46 9.05 37.20
N SER A 2 29.00 7.84 37.10
CA SER A 2 29.80 7.45 35.93
C SER A 2 28.90 7.44 34.69
N GLU A 3 29.39 7.99 33.59
CA GLU A 3 28.71 7.95 32.30
C GLU A 3 28.50 6.49 31.84
N THR A 4 27.31 6.16 31.34
CA THR A 4 27.01 4.81 30.83
C THR A 4 27.85 4.54 29.58
N ARG A 5 28.63 3.45 29.60
CA ARG A 5 29.43 3.03 28.45
C ARG A 5 28.54 2.48 27.33
N LYS A 6 28.62 3.11 26.15
CA LYS A 6 27.78 2.86 24.97
C LYS A 6 28.37 1.75 24.09
N LEU A 7 28.18 0.48 24.45
CA LEU A 7 28.78 -0.68 23.77
C LEU A 7 28.38 -0.77 22.28
N TYR A 8 27.19 -0.29 21.92
CA TYR A 8 26.69 -0.27 20.54
C TYR A 8 27.49 0.63 19.58
N TYR A 9 28.32 1.56 20.10
CA TYR A 9 29.27 2.31 19.28
C TYR A 9 30.67 1.70 19.24
N GLU A 10 30.96 0.74 20.11
CA GLU A 10 32.23 0.02 20.12
C GLU A 10 32.19 -1.18 19.18
N ASP A 11 31.11 -1.97 19.26
CA ASP A 11 30.83 -3.07 18.35
C ASP A 11 29.31 -3.25 18.19
N VAL A 12 28.83 -2.98 16.98
CA VAL A 12 27.40 -3.08 16.63
C VAL A 12 26.86 -4.52 16.65
N TYR A 13 27.73 -5.53 16.67
CA TYR A 13 27.36 -6.96 16.69
C TYR A 13 27.32 -7.57 18.10
N ILE A 14 27.53 -6.78 19.16
CA ILE A 14 27.29 -7.25 20.53
C ILE A 14 25.79 -7.53 20.69
N LYS A 15 25.43 -8.82 20.74
CA LYS A 15 24.04 -9.28 20.91
C LYS A 15 23.68 -9.53 22.37
N GLU A 16 24.67 -9.88 23.18
CA GLU A 16 24.53 -10.16 24.59
C GLU A 16 25.66 -9.45 25.36
N PHE A 17 25.34 -8.89 26.53
CA PHE A 17 26.30 -8.20 27.38
C PHE A 17 25.93 -8.35 28.85
N THR A 18 26.91 -8.14 29.73
CA THR A 18 26.70 -8.09 31.18
C THR A 18 26.84 -6.65 31.66
N ALA A 19 25.95 -6.19 32.53
CA ALA A 19 25.97 -4.84 33.09
C ALA A 19 25.51 -4.83 34.54
N LYS A 20 25.87 -3.77 35.27
CA LYS A 20 25.39 -3.51 36.62
C LYS A 20 24.26 -2.50 36.59
N VAL A 21 23.19 -2.78 37.34
CA VAL A 21 22.08 -1.84 37.54
C VAL A 21 22.56 -0.70 38.44
N LEU A 22 22.59 0.51 37.89
CA LEU A 22 22.94 1.72 38.65
C LEU A 22 21.72 2.31 39.34
N GLU A 23 20.59 2.35 38.66
CA GLU A 23 19.33 2.88 39.18
C GLU A 23 18.12 2.12 38.63
N CYS A 24 17.06 2.07 39.44
CA CYS A 24 15.74 1.56 39.06
C CYS A 24 14.70 2.53 39.62
N ARG A 25 14.06 3.30 38.74
CA ARG A 25 13.09 4.35 39.09
C ARG A 25 11.68 3.88 38.74
N GLU A 26 10.76 3.88 39.70
CA GLU A 26 9.35 3.57 39.44
C GLU A 26 8.67 4.73 38.70
N THR A 27 7.85 4.41 37.72
CA THR A 27 7.08 5.35 36.91
C THR A 27 5.62 4.90 36.79
N GLY A 28 4.74 5.76 36.28
CA GLY A 28 3.33 5.39 36.06
C GLY A 28 3.11 4.30 35.01
N LYS A 29 4.14 3.83 34.30
CA LYS A 29 4.06 2.83 33.23
C LYS A 29 5.00 1.63 33.44
N GLY A 30 5.60 1.47 34.63
CA GLY A 30 6.62 0.45 34.91
C GLY A 30 7.87 1.09 35.50
N TYR A 31 9.05 0.61 35.11
CA TYR A 31 10.34 1.02 35.67
C TYR A 31 11.30 1.54 34.60
N GLU A 32 12.07 2.55 34.99
CA GLU A 32 13.20 3.10 34.24
C GLU A 32 14.52 2.60 34.84
N ILE A 33 15.31 1.89 34.04
CA ILE A 33 16.54 1.23 34.47
C ILE A 33 17.75 1.92 33.83
N VAL A 34 18.71 2.32 34.66
CA VAL A 34 20.00 2.87 34.22
C VAL A 34 21.10 1.86 34.50
N LEU A 35 21.94 1.60 33.51
CA LEU A 35 23.04 0.63 33.55
C LEU A 35 24.40 1.33 33.47
N ASP A 36 25.45 0.67 33.95
CA ASP A 36 26.83 1.15 33.81
C ASP A 36 27.38 1.02 32.38
N GLN A 37 26.90 0.03 31.62
CA GLN A 37 27.15 -0.14 30.21
C GLN A 37 25.95 -0.78 29.51
N THR A 38 25.75 -0.50 28.22
CA THR A 38 24.64 -1.07 27.46
C THR A 38 24.95 -1.25 25.98
N ALA A 39 24.49 -2.36 25.40
CA ALA A 39 24.47 -2.57 23.95
C ALA A 39 23.13 -2.18 23.32
N PHE A 40 22.11 -1.79 24.10
CA PHE A 40 20.86 -1.26 23.56
C PHE A 40 21.08 0.14 23.00
N TYR A 41 20.70 0.34 21.75
CA TYR A 41 20.70 1.63 21.10
C TYR A 41 19.43 2.39 21.52
N PRO A 42 19.56 3.58 22.13
CA PRO A 42 18.42 4.45 22.36
C PRO A 42 17.93 5.03 21.03
N GLU A 43 16.66 5.41 20.93
CA GLU A 43 16.14 6.07 19.74
C GLU A 43 16.99 7.29 19.34
N GLY A 44 17.35 7.41 18.05
CA GLY A 44 18.25 8.46 17.59
C GLY A 44 18.44 8.51 16.07
N GLY A 45 18.65 9.71 15.53
CA GLY A 45 18.92 9.89 14.09
C GLY A 45 17.76 9.47 13.16
N GLY A 46 16.55 9.29 13.69
CA GLY A 46 15.41 8.72 12.98
C GLY A 46 15.35 7.19 12.95
N GLN A 47 16.32 6.52 13.59
CA GLN A 47 16.29 5.08 13.83
C GLN A 47 15.57 4.79 15.15
N PRO A 48 14.58 3.88 15.15
CA PRO A 48 13.93 3.40 16.37
C PRO A 48 14.90 2.77 17.36
N CYS A 49 14.52 2.78 18.65
CA CYS A 49 15.26 2.10 19.70
C CYS A 49 15.30 0.57 19.49
N ASP A 50 16.27 -0.06 20.13
CA ASP A 50 16.28 -1.50 20.29
C ASP A 50 15.29 -2.00 21.32
N LEU A 51 14.94 -3.27 21.14
CA LEU A 51 14.18 -4.07 22.08
C LEU A 51 15.01 -5.28 22.49
N GLY A 52 14.56 -6.00 23.51
CA GLY A 52 15.25 -7.19 23.99
C GLY A 52 14.90 -7.50 25.43
N THR A 53 15.87 -8.01 26.19
CA THR A 53 15.66 -8.38 27.60
C THR A 53 16.84 -8.02 28.50
N LEU A 54 16.57 -7.85 29.79
CA LEU A 54 17.53 -7.83 30.90
C LEU A 54 17.15 -8.96 31.87
N ASN A 55 17.96 -10.01 32.00
CA ASN A 55 17.61 -11.22 32.78
C ASN A 55 16.20 -11.77 32.43
N GLU A 56 15.89 -11.88 31.14
CA GLU A 56 14.58 -12.33 30.61
C GLU A 56 13.41 -11.35 30.84
N ILE A 57 13.63 -10.22 31.52
CA ILE A 57 12.63 -9.14 31.63
C ILE A 57 12.66 -8.31 30.35
N ALA A 58 11.51 -8.15 29.71
CA ALA A 58 11.39 -7.41 28.47
C ALA A 58 11.79 -5.93 28.63
N VAL A 59 12.67 -5.47 27.75
CA VAL A 59 12.96 -4.06 27.52
C VAL A 59 12.09 -3.60 26.37
N THR A 60 11.11 -2.74 26.65
CA THR A 60 10.07 -2.33 25.70
C THR A 60 10.35 -1.00 25.02
N ASP A 61 11.27 -0.20 25.57
CA ASP A 61 11.71 1.07 25.02
C ASP A 61 13.08 1.46 25.61
N VAL A 62 13.90 2.19 24.84
CA VAL A 62 15.21 2.67 25.26
C VAL A 62 15.39 4.10 24.76
N GLN A 63 15.65 5.02 25.69
CA GLN A 63 15.67 6.47 25.41
C GLN A 63 16.88 7.12 26.06
N GLU A 64 17.44 8.14 25.41
CA GLU A 64 18.48 8.99 26.02
C GLU A 64 17.82 10.25 26.59
N LYS A 65 17.81 10.40 27.92
CA LYS A 65 17.20 11.52 28.66
C LYS A 65 18.26 12.20 29.51
N ASP A 66 18.49 13.50 29.30
CA ASP A 66 19.46 14.30 30.05
C ASP A 66 20.88 13.69 30.11
N GLY A 67 21.29 12.96 29.05
CA GLY A 67 22.58 12.28 28.95
C GLY A 67 22.62 10.88 29.59
N GLU A 68 21.52 10.40 30.16
CA GLU A 68 21.37 9.04 30.67
C GLU A 68 20.65 8.14 29.66
N ILE A 69 21.11 6.90 29.50
CA ILE A 69 20.39 5.89 28.73
C ILE A 69 19.45 5.14 29.68
N VAL A 70 18.16 5.25 29.40
CA VAL A 70 17.08 4.72 30.22
C VAL A 70 16.41 3.57 29.48
N HIS A 71 16.30 2.42 30.14
CA HIS A 71 15.64 1.22 29.62
C HIS A 71 14.29 1.07 30.34
N HIS A 72 13.21 0.97 29.58
CA HIS A 72 11.87 0.81 30.11
C HIS A 72 11.50 -0.68 30.23
N THR A 73 11.02 -1.07 31.41
CA THR A 73 10.64 -2.45 31.75
C THR A 73 9.35 -2.46 32.58
N GLU A 74 8.60 -3.57 32.57
CA GLU A 74 7.41 -3.72 33.45
C GLU A 74 7.75 -4.18 34.87
N VAL A 75 8.96 -4.73 35.07
CA VAL A 75 9.38 -5.35 36.33
C VAL A 75 10.65 -4.67 36.84
N ALA A 76 10.68 -4.35 38.14
CA ALA A 76 11.83 -3.74 38.78
C ALA A 76 13.06 -4.64 38.74
N LEU A 77 14.24 -4.03 38.65
CA LEU A 77 15.54 -4.69 38.81
C LEU A 77 16.23 -4.19 40.08
N GLU A 78 16.92 -5.09 40.77
CA GLU A 78 17.61 -4.75 42.01
C GLU A 78 18.83 -3.85 41.72
N VAL A 79 18.87 -2.67 42.33
CA VAL A 79 20.00 -1.75 42.20
C VAL A 79 21.27 -2.40 42.74
N GLY A 80 22.35 -2.33 41.96
CA GLY A 80 23.63 -2.94 42.28
C GLY A 80 23.77 -4.40 41.83
N SER A 81 22.70 -5.04 41.37
CA SER A 81 22.76 -6.38 40.80
C SER A 81 23.39 -6.40 39.41
N GLU A 82 23.88 -7.57 39.02
CA GLU A 82 24.37 -7.85 37.68
C GLU A 82 23.22 -8.41 36.83
N VAL A 83 23.11 -7.90 35.60
CA VAL A 83 22.10 -8.31 34.63
C VAL A 83 22.75 -8.70 33.30
N THR A 84 22.20 -9.71 32.64
CA THR A 84 22.53 -10.06 31.26
C THR A 84 21.51 -9.42 30.33
N GLY A 85 21.98 -8.49 29.50
CA GLY A 85 21.20 -7.89 28.43
C GLY A 85 21.30 -8.71 27.14
N LYS A 86 20.16 -8.94 26.48
CA LYS A 86 20.08 -9.58 25.17
C LYS A 86 19.29 -8.70 24.21
N ILE A 87 19.87 -8.37 23.07
CA ILE A 87 19.24 -7.56 22.02
C ILE A 87 18.33 -8.44 21.17
N ASP A 88 17.15 -7.94 20.79
CA ASP A 88 16.39 -8.48 19.65
C ASP A 88 17.20 -8.26 18.37
N TRP A 89 18.02 -9.26 18.04
CA TRP A 89 19.00 -9.16 16.97
C TRP A 89 18.36 -9.07 15.59
N GLU A 90 17.22 -9.73 15.37
CA GLU A 90 16.52 -9.66 14.08
C GLU A 90 16.07 -8.23 13.82
N ARG A 91 15.47 -7.58 14.83
CA ARG A 91 15.13 -6.16 14.77
C ARG A 91 16.37 -5.30 14.57
N ARG A 92 17.40 -5.41 15.42
CA ARG A 92 18.60 -4.56 15.34
C ARG A 92 19.24 -4.62 13.96
N PHE A 93 19.44 -5.83 13.44
CA PHE A 93 20.08 -6.03 12.15
C PHE A 93 19.21 -5.49 11.00
N ASP A 94 17.90 -5.69 11.03
CA ASP A 94 16.97 -5.07 10.07
C ASP A 94 17.10 -3.54 10.05
N LEU A 95 17.07 -2.89 11.22
CA LEU A 95 17.20 -1.43 11.33
C LEU A 95 18.57 -0.96 10.79
N MET A 96 19.67 -1.69 11.07
CA MET A 96 20.99 -1.40 10.50
C MET A 96 21.00 -1.49 8.97
N GLN A 97 20.32 -2.49 8.39
CA GLN A 97 20.19 -2.62 6.93
C GLN A 97 19.40 -1.46 6.34
N GLN A 98 18.27 -1.10 6.95
CA GLN A 98 17.44 0.02 6.49
C GLN A 98 18.22 1.34 6.54
N HIS A 99 18.90 1.62 7.64
CA HIS A 99 19.66 2.85 7.85
C HIS A 99 20.83 2.96 6.87
N SER A 100 21.64 1.91 6.73
CA SER A 100 22.77 1.92 5.80
C SER A 100 22.33 2.02 4.34
N GLY A 101 21.23 1.37 3.94
CA GLY A 101 20.70 1.50 2.59
C GLY A 101 20.22 2.91 2.26
N GLU A 102 19.57 3.59 3.21
CA GLU A 102 19.17 5.00 3.06
C GLU A 102 20.36 5.93 2.86
N HIS A 103 21.46 5.71 3.58
CA HIS A 103 22.67 6.51 3.45
C HIS A 103 23.25 6.43 2.03
N ILE A 104 23.37 5.23 1.48
CA ILE A 104 23.89 5.03 0.12
C ILE A 104 22.97 5.70 -0.90
N VAL A 105 21.65 5.50 -0.81
CA VAL A 105 20.70 6.14 -1.74
C VAL A 105 20.80 7.66 -1.67
N SER A 106 20.74 8.22 -0.46
CA SER A 106 20.76 9.68 -0.27
C SER A 106 22.10 10.30 -0.68
N GLY A 107 23.22 9.63 -0.39
CA GLY A 107 24.55 10.06 -0.78
C GLY A 107 24.74 10.09 -2.30
N LEU A 108 24.28 9.04 -3.00
CA LEU A 108 24.34 8.96 -4.46
C LEU A 108 23.43 9.98 -5.15
N VAL A 109 22.25 10.25 -4.59
CA VAL A 109 21.36 11.31 -5.09
C VAL A 109 22.02 12.68 -4.93
N HIS A 110 22.60 12.95 -3.78
CA HIS A 110 23.29 14.21 -3.52
C HIS A 110 24.52 14.38 -4.43
N GLU A 111 25.32 13.33 -4.60
CA GLU A 111 26.47 13.33 -5.52
C GLU A 111 26.05 13.63 -6.97
N ALA A 112 25.00 12.99 -7.46
CA ALA A 112 24.59 13.07 -8.86
C ALA A 112 23.83 14.37 -9.19
N TYR A 113 23.00 14.86 -8.27
CA TYR A 113 22.02 15.92 -8.55
C TYR A 113 22.06 17.11 -7.57
N GLY A 114 22.84 17.01 -6.49
CA GLY A 114 22.91 18.05 -5.46
C GLY A 114 21.65 18.15 -4.59
N TYR A 115 20.76 17.14 -4.61
CA TYR A 115 19.55 17.13 -3.79
C TYR A 115 19.85 16.58 -2.39
N ASP A 116 19.24 17.18 -1.39
CA ASP A 116 19.45 16.85 0.01
C ASP A 116 18.34 15.94 0.52
N ASN A 117 18.69 15.06 1.44
CA ASN A 117 17.70 14.39 2.28
C ASN A 117 17.23 15.38 3.36
N VAL A 118 15.98 15.82 3.23
CA VAL A 118 15.30 16.76 4.14
C VAL A 118 14.32 16.11 5.11
N GLY A 119 14.16 14.78 5.04
CA GLY A 119 13.23 14.03 5.87
C GLY A 119 13.51 12.52 5.82
N PHE A 120 13.50 11.87 6.98
CA PHE A 120 13.70 10.44 7.09
C PHE A 120 12.78 9.87 8.15
N HIS A 121 12.10 8.78 7.82
CA HIS A 121 11.28 8.04 8.76
C HIS A 121 11.43 6.53 8.53
N MET A 122 11.63 5.80 9.61
CA MET A 122 11.76 4.35 9.59
C MET A 122 10.58 3.74 10.35
N SER A 123 9.68 3.11 9.60
CA SER A 123 8.54 2.36 10.15
C SER A 123 8.86 0.85 10.25
N SER A 124 7.92 0.07 10.79
CA SER A 124 8.04 -1.39 10.88
C SER A 124 8.21 -2.07 9.52
N ASP A 125 7.57 -1.54 8.47
CA ASP A 125 7.49 -2.22 7.17
C ASP A 125 8.33 -1.56 6.09
N VAL A 126 8.41 -0.22 6.08
CA VAL A 126 9.14 0.55 5.08
C VAL A 126 9.93 1.71 5.67
N ILE A 127 10.86 2.26 4.90
CA ILE A 127 11.44 3.57 5.19
C ILE A 127 11.02 4.59 4.15
N THR A 128 10.89 5.84 4.58
CA THR A 128 10.61 6.97 3.69
C THR A 128 11.74 7.99 3.75
N VAL A 129 12.14 8.49 2.58
CA VAL A 129 13.19 9.48 2.40
C VAL A 129 12.63 10.65 1.60
N ASP A 130 12.72 11.85 2.15
CA ASP A 130 12.28 13.08 1.50
C ASP A 130 13.48 13.77 0.87
N LEU A 131 13.43 14.00 -0.44
CA LEU A 131 14.47 14.67 -1.19
C LEU A 131 14.01 16.08 -1.57
N SER A 132 14.92 17.05 -1.52
CA SER A 132 14.64 18.46 -1.87
C SER A 132 14.42 18.74 -3.35
N GLY A 133 14.60 17.75 -4.24
CA GLY A 133 14.42 17.88 -5.68
C GLY A 133 13.68 16.71 -6.30
N VAL A 134 13.19 16.91 -7.53
CA VAL A 134 12.40 15.93 -8.26
C VAL A 134 13.31 15.07 -9.16
N LEU A 135 13.09 13.75 -9.13
CA LEU A 135 13.78 12.80 -9.99
C LEU A 135 12.78 12.09 -10.92
N THR A 136 13.20 11.89 -12.16
CA THR A 136 12.47 11.05 -13.12
C THR A 136 12.59 9.57 -12.77
N GLU A 137 11.67 8.76 -13.27
CA GLU A 137 11.70 7.29 -13.10
C GLU A 137 13.03 6.68 -13.57
N ALA A 138 13.60 7.18 -14.69
CA ALA A 138 14.88 6.72 -15.20
C ALA A 138 16.05 7.04 -14.26
N GLN A 139 16.08 8.25 -13.67
CA GLN A 139 17.10 8.64 -12.70
C GLN A 139 16.98 7.82 -11.41
N LEU A 140 15.77 7.55 -10.94
CA LEU A 140 15.54 6.70 -9.77
C LEU A 140 16.00 5.26 -10.01
N ALA A 141 15.72 4.71 -11.20
CA ALA A 141 16.20 3.39 -11.58
C ALA A 141 17.74 3.33 -11.65
N GLU A 142 18.40 4.38 -12.15
CA GLU A 142 19.86 4.48 -12.16
C GLU A 142 20.44 4.53 -10.74
N ILE A 143 19.83 5.32 -9.85
CA ILE A 143 20.23 5.39 -8.43
C ILE A 143 20.03 4.05 -7.73
N GLU A 144 18.89 3.37 -7.92
CA GLU A 144 18.65 2.04 -7.36
C GLU A 144 19.69 1.02 -7.84
N ALA A 145 20.01 1.03 -9.14
CA ALA A 145 21.01 0.14 -9.72
C ALA A 145 22.42 0.43 -9.18
N LYS A 146 22.83 1.70 -9.14
CA LYS A 146 24.14 2.13 -8.60
C LYS A 146 24.25 1.82 -7.10
N THR A 147 23.17 1.99 -6.34
CA THR A 147 23.10 1.62 -4.92
C THR A 147 23.36 0.13 -4.73
N ASN A 148 22.66 -0.72 -5.46
CA ASN A 148 22.85 -2.17 -5.36
C ASN A 148 24.24 -2.60 -5.84
N GLN A 149 24.81 -1.95 -6.86
CA GLN A 149 26.20 -2.17 -7.25
C GLN A 149 27.16 -1.88 -6.07
N LYS A 150 26.99 -0.76 -5.36
CA LYS A 150 27.80 -0.40 -4.18
C LYS A 150 27.62 -1.36 -3.01
N ILE A 151 26.43 -1.93 -2.86
CA ILE A 151 26.16 -3.01 -1.90
C ILE A 151 26.99 -4.25 -2.26
N TRP A 152 27.00 -4.67 -3.53
CA TRP A 152 27.72 -5.88 -3.95
C TRP A 152 29.24 -5.75 -3.98
N GLU A 153 29.77 -4.52 -4.08
CA GLU A 153 31.19 -4.24 -3.89
C GLU A 153 31.67 -4.60 -2.47
N ASN A 154 30.74 -4.71 -1.50
CA ASN A 154 30.98 -5.14 -0.12
C ASN A 154 32.12 -4.36 0.57
N THR A 155 32.11 -3.04 0.43
CA THR A 155 33.16 -2.17 0.97
C THR A 155 32.98 -2.00 2.49
N PRO A 156 34.09 -1.90 3.25
CA PRO A 156 34.02 -1.59 4.68
C PRO A 156 33.43 -0.20 4.92
N VAL A 157 32.56 -0.09 5.93
CA VAL A 157 31.97 1.16 6.41
C VAL A 157 32.92 1.78 7.44
N GLU A 158 33.31 3.04 7.23
CA GLU A 158 34.23 3.74 8.14
C GLU A 158 33.42 4.64 9.09
N ILE A 159 33.58 4.43 10.40
CA ILE A 159 32.97 5.27 11.43
C ILE A 159 34.08 5.93 12.23
N PHE A 160 34.08 7.26 12.30
CA PHE A 160 35.12 8.01 12.99
C PHE A 160 34.61 9.34 13.55
N TYR A 161 35.41 9.93 14.44
CA TYR A 161 35.11 11.17 15.14
C TYR A 161 36.22 12.19 14.87
N PRO A 162 36.13 12.96 13.77
CA PRO A 162 37.19 13.89 13.41
C PRO A 162 37.34 15.01 14.46
N PRO A 163 38.56 15.50 14.71
CA PRO A 163 38.78 16.74 15.47
C PRO A 163 38.10 17.93 14.77
N LYS A 164 37.77 18.97 15.54
CA LYS A 164 37.06 20.16 15.02
C LYS A 164 37.74 20.77 13.77
N GLU A 165 39.06 20.90 13.78
CA GLU A 165 39.84 21.48 12.68
C GLU A 165 39.82 20.64 11.39
N GLU A 166 39.63 19.32 11.51
CA GLU A 166 39.50 18.42 10.36
C GLU A 166 38.05 18.43 9.85
N LEU A 167 37.08 18.42 10.77
CA LEU A 167 35.66 18.48 10.45
C LEU A 167 35.30 19.73 9.61
N GLU A 168 35.89 20.89 9.93
CA GLU A 168 35.70 22.14 9.17
C GLU A 168 36.21 22.07 7.72
N LYS A 169 37.08 21.11 7.39
CA LYS A 169 37.65 20.91 6.05
C LYS A 169 36.95 19.80 5.26
N LEU A 170 36.14 18.98 5.92
CA LEU A 170 35.43 17.87 5.28
C LEU A 170 34.10 18.36 4.69
N SER A 171 33.81 17.90 3.47
CA SER A 171 32.46 18.01 2.91
C SER A 171 31.68 16.75 3.29
N TYR A 172 30.64 16.91 4.09
CA TYR A 172 29.77 15.84 4.57
C TYR A 172 28.32 16.30 4.63
N ARG A 173 27.38 15.37 4.49
CA ARG A 173 25.95 15.64 4.66
C ARG A 173 25.59 15.68 6.15
N SER A 174 24.69 16.59 6.53
CA SER A 174 24.11 16.62 7.87
C SER A 174 22.64 17.02 7.80
N LYS A 175 21.80 16.33 8.58
CA LYS A 175 20.37 16.64 8.71
C LYS A 175 20.10 17.78 9.71
N LYS A 176 21.08 18.13 10.56
CA LYS A 176 20.95 19.14 11.65
C LYS A 176 22.22 19.95 11.82
N GLU A 177 22.12 21.12 12.44
CA GLU A 177 23.28 21.80 13.01
C GLU A 177 23.86 20.95 14.16
N LEU A 178 25.18 20.78 14.19
CA LEU A 178 25.87 19.88 15.11
C LEU A 178 26.76 20.67 16.07
N THR A 179 26.71 20.30 17.34
CA THR A 179 27.57 20.84 18.40
C THR A 179 28.31 19.71 19.10
N GLY A 180 29.57 19.95 19.48
CA GLY A 180 30.38 18.94 20.17
C GLY A 180 31.10 17.99 19.21
N GLN A 181 31.38 16.78 19.67
CA GLN A 181 32.06 15.76 18.87
C GLN A 181 31.09 15.14 17.86
N VAL A 182 31.42 15.23 16.57
CA VAL A 182 30.56 14.71 15.48
C VAL A 182 30.97 13.30 15.10
N ARG A 183 30.01 12.39 15.07
CA ARG A 183 30.19 11.04 14.53
C ARG A 183 29.93 11.06 13.03
N LEU A 184 30.95 10.76 12.22
CA LEU A 184 30.81 10.61 10.78
C LEU A 184 30.76 9.14 10.41
N VAL A 185 29.84 8.81 9.50
CA VAL A 185 29.70 7.49 8.88
C VAL A 185 30.01 7.65 7.40
N ARG A 186 30.99 6.90 6.91
CA ARG A 186 31.41 6.90 5.52
C ARG A 186 31.11 5.55 4.87
N PHE A 187 30.43 5.62 3.75
CA PHE A 187 30.31 4.54 2.78
C PHE A 187 31.22 4.92 1.60
N PRO A 188 32.44 4.35 1.49
CA PRO A 188 33.42 4.77 0.50
C PRO A 188 32.85 4.82 -0.92
N GLY A 189 33.01 5.98 -1.58
CA GLY A 189 32.50 6.21 -2.93
C GLY A 189 30.97 6.27 -3.05
N SER A 190 30.25 6.44 -1.94
CA SER A 190 28.78 6.55 -1.93
C SER A 190 28.28 7.68 -1.04
N ASP A 191 28.75 7.77 0.21
CA ASP A 191 28.24 8.75 1.18
C ASP A 191 29.25 9.10 2.27
N LEU A 192 29.19 10.33 2.78
CA LEU A 192 29.80 10.75 4.04
C LEU A 192 28.79 11.63 4.78
N CYS A 193 28.28 11.13 5.89
CA CYS A 193 27.17 11.77 6.60
C CYS A 193 27.39 11.76 8.11
N ALA A 194 27.01 12.85 8.77
CA ALA A 194 26.93 12.90 10.22
C ALA A 194 25.72 12.12 10.71
N CYS A 195 25.96 11.03 11.43
CA CYS A 195 24.91 10.13 11.87
C CYS A 195 25.25 9.44 13.19
N CYS A 196 24.26 9.36 14.07
CA CYS A 196 24.33 8.67 15.36
C CYS A 196 23.67 7.27 15.31
N GLY A 197 23.19 6.82 14.15
CA GLY A 197 22.57 5.51 13.98
C GLY A 197 23.55 4.34 14.03
N THR A 198 22.99 3.14 14.18
CA THR A 198 23.75 1.90 13.99
C THR A 198 23.79 1.53 12.51
N HIS A 199 24.95 1.07 12.04
CA HIS A 199 25.16 0.71 10.65
C HIS A 199 25.83 -0.65 10.57
N VAL A 200 25.54 -1.39 9.51
CA VAL A 200 26.35 -2.57 9.13
C VAL A 200 27.82 -2.17 8.92
N THR A 201 28.74 -3.12 9.09
CA THR A 201 30.18 -2.85 8.92
C THR A 201 30.68 -3.01 7.49
N HIS A 202 29.95 -3.74 6.65
CA HIS A 202 30.22 -3.84 5.22
C HIS A 202 28.95 -3.63 4.40
N THR A 203 29.08 -3.00 3.22
CA THR A 203 27.90 -2.69 2.39
C THR A 203 27.14 -3.94 1.95
N GLY A 204 27.79 -5.09 1.78
CA GLY A 204 27.15 -6.32 1.34
C GLY A 204 26.17 -6.90 2.36
N GLU A 205 26.29 -6.51 3.63
CA GLU A 205 25.36 -6.92 4.69
C GLU A 205 23.99 -6.25 4.56
N ILE A 206 23.88 -5.16 3.78
CA ILE A 206 22.59 -4.55 3.40
C ILE A 206 21.79 -5.51 2.53
N GLY A 207 22.45 -6.40 1.78
CA GLY A 207 21.83 -7.38 0.88
C GLY A 207 21.33 -6.77 -0.42
N ALA A 208 20.24 -5.99 -0.35
CA ALA A 208 19.66 -5.30 -1.49
C ALA A 208 18.88 -4.06 -1.04
N VAL A 209 18.66 -3.14 -1.97
CA VAL A 209 17.76 -1.99 -1.84
C VAL A 209 16.70 -2.05 -2.92
N LYS A 210 15.45 -1.78 -2.56
CA LYS A 210 14.34 -1.60 -3.50
C LYS A 210 13.55 -0.34 -3.18
N ILE A 211 13.41 0.54 -4.17
CA ILE A 211 12.47 1.66 -4.17
C ILE A 211 11.10 1.11 -4.59
N LEU A 212 10.08 1.34 -3.75
CA LEU A 212 8.73 0.83 -3.93
C LEU A 212 7.83 1.84 -4.63
N THR A 213 7.79 3.06 -4.10
CA THR A 213 6.93 4.13 -4.60
C THR A 213 7.64 5.47 -4.50
N VAL A 214 7.25 6.40 -5.35
CA VAL A 214 7.68 7.79 -5.31
C VAL A 214 6.46 8.68 -5.50
N GLU A 215 6.35 9.70 -4.66
CA GLU A 215 5.30 10.71 -4.73
C GLU A 215 5.88 12.12 -4.63
N ASN A 216 5.20 13.10 -5.22
CA ASN A 216 5.57 14.50 -5.05
C ASN A 216 5.32 14.92 -3.61
N PHE A 217 6.32 15.53 -2.97
CA PHE A 217 6.24 15.95 -1.58
C PHE A 217 6.93 17.31 -1.41
N HIS A 218 6.14 18.33 -1.07
CA HIS A 218 6.58 19.73 -1.04
C HIS A 218 7.23 20.16 -2.37
N GLU A 219 8.48 20.64 -2.34
CA GLU A 219 9.23 21.08 -3.51
C GLU A 219 10.03 19.95 -4.20
N GLY A 220 10.00 18.74 -3.63
CA GLY A 220 10.72 17.58 -4.15
C GLY A 220 9.86 16.31 -4.13
N ILE A 221 10.46 15.19 -3.71
CA ILE A 221 9.80 13.88 -3.72
C ILE A 221 9.97 13.15 -2.38
N ARG A 222 8.99 12.30 -2.06
CA ARG A 222 9.10 11.27 -1.03
C ARG A 222 9.28 9.91 -1.68
N LEU A 223 10.38 9.27 -1.36
CA LEU A 223 10.72 7.90 -1.75
C LEU A 223 10.24 6.97 -0.65
N THR A 224 9.56 5.86 -1.01
CA THR A 224 9.40 4.73 -0.10
C THR A 224 10.33 3.61 -0.55
N MET A 225 11.16 3.09 0.35
CA MET A 225 12.12 2.04 0.03
C MET A 225 12.24 1.01 1.16
N ILE A 226 12.85 -0.12 0.82
CA ILE A 226 13.15 -1.24 1.73
C ILE A 226 14.54 -1.80 1.42
N CYS A 227 15.18 -2.35 2.45
CA CYS A 227 16.49 -2.97 2.38
C CYS A 227 16.49 -4.39 2.95
N GLY A 228 17.51 -5.17 2.62
CA GLY A 228 17.83 -6.43 3.31
C GLY A 228 16.71 -7.47 3.26
N LYS A 229 16.41 -8.09 4.41
CA LYS A 229 15.39 -9.15 4.49
C LYS A 229 14.01 -8.67 3.99
N ARG A 230 13.65 -7.41 4.22
CA ARG A 230 12.37 -6.84 3.76
C ARG A 230 12.21 -6.94 2.24
N VAL A 231 13.30 -6.81 1.47
CA VAL A 231 13.28 -7.00 0.01
C VAL A 231 12.91 -8.43 -0.36
N MET A 232 13.48 -9.41 0.33
CA MET A 232 13.17 -10.83 0.09
C MET A 232 11.72 -11.16 0.45
N ASP A 233 11.22 -10.64 1.57
CA ASP A 233 9.82 -10.82 1.98
C ASP A 233 8.86 -10.20 0.94
N TYR A 234 9.18 -9.00 0.44
CA TYR A 234 8.43 -8.35 -0.63
C TYR A 234 8.45 -9.15 -1.95
N LEU A 235 9.61 -9.66 -2.37
CA LEU A 235 9.72 -10.48 -3.58
C LEU A 235 8.94 -11.78 -3.47
N ASN A 236 8.96 -12.43 -2.30
CA ASN A 236 8.16 -13.63 -2.03
C ASN A 236 6.66 -13.34 -2.13
N MET A 237 6.20 -12.22 -1.54
CA MET A 237 4.81 -11.78 -1.65
C MET A 237 4.40 -11.55 -3.10
N VAL A 238 5.19 -10.80 -3.88
CA VAL A 238 4.90 -10.51 -5.29
C VAL A 238 4.91 -11.78 -6.14
N ASN A 239 5.87 -12.68 -5.91
CA ASN A 239 5.97 -13.93 -6.64
C ASN A 239 4.77 -14.85 -6.35
N GLU A 240 4.33 -14.94 -5.09
CA GLU A 240 3.14 -15.71 -4.72
C GLU A 240 1.88 -15.15 -5.37
N GLN A 241 1.68 -13.83 -5.33
CA GLN A 241 0.53 -13.20 -6.01
C GLN A 241 0.54 -13.49 -7.52
N ASN A 242 1.71 -13.38 -8.17
CA ASN A 242 1.84 -13.66 -9.58
C ASN A 242 1.63 -15.16 -9.91
N HIS A 243 2.07 -16.05 -9.01
CA HIS A 243 1.81 -17.49 -9.12
C HIS A 243 0.32 -17.81 -9.04
N GLN A 244 -0.42 -17.17 -8.13
CA GLN A 244 -1.87 -17.34 -8.03
C GLN A 244 -2.59 -16.91 -9.33
N ILE A 245 -2.16 -15.81 -9.96
CA ILE A 245 -2.70 -15.36 -11.26
C ILE A 245 -2.35 -16.37 -12.36
N SER A 246 -1.10 -16.82 -12.41
CA SER A 246 -0.61 -17.83 -13.34
C SER A 246 -1.47 -19.10 -13.29
N MET A 247 -1.79 -19.60 -12.09
CA MET A 247 -2.65 -20.76 -11.90
C MET A 247 -4.09 -20.51 -12.38
N LYS A 248 -4.70 -19.37 -12.01
CA LYS A 248 -6.08 -19.03 -12.40
C LYS A 248 -6.25 -18.89 -13.91
N LEU A 249 -5.23 -18.38 -14.60
CA LEU A 249 -5.26 -18.12 -16.04
C LEU A 249 -4.57 -19.21 -16.86
N SER A 250 -4.04 -20.26 -16.22
CA SER A 250 -3.22 -21.30 -16.87
C SER A 250 -2.11 -20.71 -17.74
N ALA A 251 -1.46 -19.65 -17.25
CA ALA A 251 -0.43 -18.90 -17.95
C ALA A 251 0.94 -19.07 -17.28
N LYS A 252 2.03 -18.90 -18.02
CA LYS A 252 3.37 -18.88 -17.40
C LYS A 252 3.52 -17.65 -16.50
N THR A 253 4.29 -17.76 -15.43
CA THR A 253 4.57 -16.67 -14.47
C THR A 253 5.09 -15.39 -15.14
N GLY A 254 5.88 -15.49 -16.21
CA GLY A 254 6.37 -14.33 -16.98
C GLY A 254 5.38 -13.77 -18.02
N GLU A 255 4.20 -14.38 -18.18
CA GLU A 255 3.22 -14.05 -19.24
C GLU A 255 1.83 -13.73 -18.66
N THR A 256 1.72 -13.52 -17.34
CA THR A 256 0.44 -13.29 -16.65
C THR A 256 -0.26 -12.02 -17.16
N ALA A 257 0.46 -10.94 -17.42
CA ALA A 257 -0.10 -9.72 -18.00
C ALA A 257 -0.73 -9.96 -19.39
N ALA A 258 -0.03 -10.70 -20.26
CA ALA A 258 -0.55 -11.07 -21.57
C ALA A 258 -1.78 -11.98 -21.45
N ALA A 259 -1.83 -12.85 -20.44
CA ALA A 259 -3.00 -13.68 -20.16
C ALA A 259 -4.21 -12.87 -19.69
N VAL A 260 -4.01 -11.85 -18.85
CA VAL A 260 -5.06 -10.90 -18.46
C VAL A 260 -5.60 -10.15 -19.68
N ALA A 261 -4.73 -9.68 -20.58
CA ALA A 261 -5.16 -9.01 -21.81
C ALA A 261 -6.04 -9.92 -22.68
N ARG A 262 -5.66 -11.19 -22.87
CA ARG A 262 -6.48 -12.18 -23.60
C ARG A 262 -7.85 -12.39 -22.95
N LEU A 263 -7.91 -12.47 -21.61
CA LEU A 263 -9.16 -12.60 -20.87
C LEU A 263 -10.06 -11.38 -21.07
N GLN A 264 -9.49 -10.17 -21.08
CA GLN A 264 -10.24 -8.94 -21.34
C GLN A 264 -10.80 -8.90 -22.78
N ASP A 265 -10.00 -9.28 -23.77
CA ASP A 265 -10.43 -9.38 -25.17
C ASP A 265 -11.54 -10.42 -25.36
N GLU A 266 -11.42 -11.58 -24.71
CA GLU A 266 -12.44 -12.61 -24.71
C GLU A 266 -13.74 -12.12 -24.06
N ASN A 267 -13.65 -11.44 -22.90
CA ASN A 267 -14.81 -10.85 -22.23
C ASN A 267 -15.52 -9.82 -23.12
N PHE A 268 -14.76 -8.98 -23.82
CA PHE A 268 -15.30 -8.02 -24.78
C PHE A 268 -16.03 -8.72 -25.93
N ARG A 269 -15.42 -9.76 -26.52
CA ARG A 269 -16.05 -10.56 -27.58
C ARG A 269 -17.32 -11.28 -27.10
N LEU A 270 -17.31 -11.84 -25.89
CA LEU A 270 -18.48 -12.50 -25.29
C LEU A 270 -19.62 -11.52 -25.05
N LYS A 271 -19.34 -10.32 -24.54
CA LYS A 271 -20.33 -9.24 -24.41
C LYS A 271 -20.93 -8.85 -25.77
N GLY A 272 -20.09 -8.77 -26.81
CA GLY A 272 -20.55 -8.55 -28.18
C GLY A 272 -21.51 -9.65 -28.67
N LYS A 273 -21.15 -10.92 -28.47
CA LYS A 273 -22.01 -12.07 -28.81
C LYS A 273 -23.34 -12.04 -28.05
N VAL A 274 -23.32 -11.76 -26.75
CA VAL A 274 -24.54 -11.63 -25.93
C VAL A 274 -25.42 -10.50 -26.48
N SER A 275 -24.85 -9.34 -26.80
CA SER A 275 -25.62 -8.23 -27.38
C SER A 275 -26.27 -8.61 -28.72
N HIS A 276 -25.54 -9.34 -29.57
CA HIS A 276 -26.06 -9.81 -30.85
C HIS A 276 -27.18 -10.84 -30.69
N MET A 277 -27.02 -11.82 -29.80
CA MET A 277 -28.07 -12.80 -29.48
C MET A 277 -29.32 -12.12 -28.92
N VAL A 278 -29.17 -11.04 -28.14
CA VAL A 278 -30.30 -10.24 -27.66
C VAL A 278 -30.99 -9.49 -28.81
N ASP A 279 -30.26 -8.94 -29.79
CA ASP A 279 -30.87 -8.37 -30.99
C ASP A 279 -31.71 -9.42 -31.75
N GLU A 280 -31.16 -10.61 -31.96
CA GLU A 280 -31.86 -11.71 -32.63
C GLU A 280 -33.11 -12.14 -31.86
N LEU A 281 -33.03 -12.21 -30.53
CA LEU A 281 -34.17 -12.49 -29.66
C LEU A 281 -35.24 -11.41 -29.79
N CYS A 282 -34.85 -10.13 -29.75
CA CYS A 282 -35.79 -9.01 -29.89
C CYS A 282 -36.48 -9.03 -31.26
N ALA A 283 -35.73 -9.30 -32.33
CA ALA A 283 -36.30 -9.40 -33.68
C ALA A 283 -37.27 -10.58 -33.81
N THR A 284 -36.91 -11.75 -33.27
CA THR A 284 -37.76 -12.95 -33.30
C THR A 284 -39.05 -12.73 -32.52
N GLU A 285 -38.96 -12.14 -31.32
CA GLU A 285 -40.13 -11.86 -30.50
C GLU A 285 -41.01 -10.79 -31.16
N ALA A 286 -40.43 -9.75 -31.75
CA ALA A 286 -41.18 -8.73 -32.49
C ALA A 286 -41.99 -9.31 -33.66
N GLU A 287 -41.42 -10.24 -34.44
CA GLU A 287 -42.15 -10.92 -35.53
C GLU A 287 -43.30 -11.80 -35.00
N ARG A 288 -43.14 -12.43 -33.83
CA ARG A 288 -44.19 -13.24 -33.22
C ARG A 288 -45.45 -12.44 -32.88
N TRP A 289 -45.28 -11.16 -32.56
CA TRP A 289 -46.35 -10.24 -32.17
C TRP A 289 -46.72 -9.24 -33.27
N ALA A 290 -46.28 -9.47 -34.51
CA ALA A 290 -46.68 -8.66 -35.66
C ALA A 290 -48.22 -8.60 -35.77
N ASP A 291 -48.75 -7.40 -36.00
CA ASP A 291 -50.18 -7.10 -36.14
C ASP A 291 -51.06 -7.46 -34.92
N SER A 292 -50.44 -7.86 -33.80
CA SER A 292 -51.15 -8.07 -32.53
C SER A 292 -51.62 -6.73 -31.94
N GLY A 293 -52.57 -6.75 -31.01
CA GLY A 293 -52.98 -5.57 -30.25
C GLY A 293 -51.91 -5.12 -29.23
N SER A 294 -52.32 -4.69 -28.05
CA SER A 294 -51.38 -4.45 -26.94
C SER A 294 -50.74 -5.76 -26.46
N VAL A 295 -49.44 -5.73 -26.17
CA VAL A 295 -48.63 -6.89 -25.80
C VAL A 295 -47.99 -6.67 -24.44
N LEU A 296 -48.10 -7.65 -23.54
CA LEU A 296 -47.46 -7.65 -22.23
C LEU A 296 -46.51 -8.86 -22.11
N LEU A 297 -45.22 -8.60 -22.05
CA LEU A 297 -44.15 -9.60 -22.01
C LEU A 297 -43.44 -9.61 -20.66
N PHE A 298 -43.07 -10.82 -20.23
CA PHE A 298 -42.27 -11.05 -19.04
C PHE A 298 -41.05 -11.89 -19.40
N HIS A 299 -39.88 -11.43 -18.97
CA HIS A 299 -38.61 -12.13 -19.08
C HIS A 299 -37.92 -12.20 -17.72
N GLU A 300 -36.87 -13.02 -17.64
CA GLU A 300 -35.96 -13.06 -16.50
C GLU A 300 -34.54 -12.76 -16.98
N GLY A 301 -33.79 -11.99 -16.20
CA GLY A 301 -32.36 -11.76 -16.45
C GLY A 301 -32.01 -10.80 -17.59
N LEU A 302 -32.99 -10.13 -18.21
CA LEU A 302 -32.70 -9.03 -19.14
C LEU A 302 -32.30 -7.77 -18.38
N GLU A 303 -31.22 -7.15 -18.82
CA GLU A 303 -30.77 -5.84 -18.33
C GLU A 303 -31.60 -4.70 -18.90
N ALA A 304 -31.57 -3.53 -18.26
CA ALA A 304 -32.45 -2.40 -18.60
C ALA A 304 -32.39 -2.00 -20.09
N ASP A 305 -31.19 -1.96 -20.69
CA ASP A 305 -31.05 -1.69 -22.13
C ASP A 305 -31.66 -2.79 -23.01
N GLN A 306 -31.58 -4.05 -22.58
CA GLN A 306 -32.13 -5.20 -23.30
C GLN A 306 -33.67 -5.19 -23.24
N VAL A 307 -34.25 -4.87 -22.06
CA VAL A 307 -35.70 -4.66 -21.90
C VAL A 307 -36.19 -3.53 -22.80
N ARG A 308 -35.44 -2.42 -22.85
CA ARG A 308 -35.72 -1.28 -23.73
C ARG A 308 -35.71 -1.68 -25.21
N ARG A 309 -34.67 -2.40 -25.65
CA ARG A 309 -34.55 -2.87 -27.05
C ARG A 309 -35.68 -3.84 -27.42
N MET A 310 -36.05 -4.75 -26.52
CA MET A 310 -37.18 -5.66 -26.72
C MET A 310 -38.49 -4.90 -26.88
N ALA A 311 -38.80 -3.97 -25.96
CA ALA A 311 -40.02 -3.19 -26.01
C ALA A 311 -40.09 -2.32 -27.27
N ASP A 312 -38.98 -1.71 -27.69
CA ASP A 312 -38.91 -0.95 -28.94
C ASP A 312 -39.14 -1.85 -30.15
N ALA A 313 -38.44 -2.99 -30.24
CA ALA A 313 -38.59 -3.93 -31.36
C ALA A 313 -40.03 -4.43 -31.52
N VAL A 314 -40.67 -4.85 -30.44
CA VAL A 314 -42.06 -5.35 -30.45
C VAL A 314 -43.05 -4.20 -30.71
N MET A 315 -42.86 -3.03 -30.10
CA MET A 315 -43.67 -1.83 -30.35
C MET A 315 -43.69 -1.46 -31.84
N GLN A 316 -42.58 -1.66 -32.57
CA GLN A 316 -42.55 -1.36 -34.01
C GLN A 316 -43.42 -2.31 -34.86
N LYS A 317 -43.85 -3.44 -34.32
CA LYS A 317 -44.55 -4.51 -35.03
C LYS A 317 -45.99 -4.75 -34.54
N CYS A 318 -46.28 -4.48 -33.28
CA CYS A 318 -47.64 -4.54 -32.75
C CYS A 318 -48.43 -3.26 -33.07
N SER A 319 -49.76 -3.37 -33.07
CA SER A 319 -50.68 -2.25 -33.33
C SER A 319 -51.08 -1.47 -32.07
N GLY A 320 -50.81 -2.01 -30.88
CA GLY A 320 -51.10 -1.38 -29.58
C GLY A 320 -49.85 -1.08 -28.76
N CYS A 321 -50.02 -0.91 -27.45
CA CYS A 321 -48.91 -0.70 -26.52
C CYS A 321 -48.15 -2.02 -26.26
N CYS A 322 -46.83 -2.00 -26.41
CA CYS A 322 -45.96 -3.05 -25.93
C CYS A 322 -45.42 -2.68 -24.54
N ALA A 323 -45.57 -3.57 -23.57
CA ALA A 323 -44.95 -3.47 -22.26
C ALA A 323 -44.11 -4.72 -21.97
N VAL A 324 -42.83 -4.52 -21.66
CA VAL A 324 -41.88 -5.59 -21.36
C VAL A 324 -41.38 -5.41 -19.94
N PHE A 325 -41.46 -6.48 -19.15
CA PHE A 325 -40.95 -6.54 -17.78
C PHE A 325 -39.87 -7.62 -17.68
N SER A 326 -38.79 -7.34 -16.95
CA SER A 326 -37.72 -8.29 -16.65
C SER A 326 -37.46 -8.38 -15.17
N LYS A 327 -37.58 -9.59 -14.61
CA LYS A 327 -37.35 -9.84 -13.19
C LYS A 327 -35.86 -9.72 -12.85
N SER A 328 -35.56 -8.96 -11.81
CA SER A 328 -34.22 -8.82 -11.22
C SER A 328 -34.05 -9.76 -10.02
N GLU A 329 -32.81 -10.06 -9.65
CA GLU A 329 -32.49 -10.98 -8.53
C GLU A 329 -33.06 -10.52 -7.18
N ASP A 330 -33.23 -9.22 -6.98
CA ASP A 330 -33.82 -8.62 -5.77
C ASP A 330 -35.35 -8.72 -5.71
N GLY A 331 -35.97 -9.36 -6.72
CA GLY A 331 -37.41 -9.55 -6.84
C GLY A 331 -38.17 -8.37 -7.45
N SER A 332 -37.49 -7.28 -7.82
CA SER A 332 -38.09 -6.17 -8.58
C SER A 332 -38.17 -6.48 -10.08
N TYR A 333 -39.00 -5.73 -10.82
CA TYR A 333 -39.03 -5.80 -12.28
C TYR A 333 -38.53 -4.51 -12.90
N LYS A 334 -37.58 -4.62 -13.83
CA LYS A 334 -37.24 -3.54 -14.79
C LYS A 334 -38.31 -3.56 -15.88
N TYR A 335 -38.76 -2.39 -16.34
CA TYR A 335 -39.73 -2.32 -17.42
C TYR A 335 -39.35 -1.31 -18.50
N ALA A 336 -39.81 -1.58 -19.72
CA ALA A 336 -39.90 -0.62 -20.80
C ALA A 336 -41.25 -0.79 -21.50
N MET A 337 -41.89 0.32 -21.85
CA MET A 337 -43.16 0.31 -22.56
C MET A 337 -43.14 1.33 -23.69
N GLY A 338 -43.75 0.97 -24.80
CA GLY A 338 -43.83 1.80 -25.98
C GLY A 338 -45.16 1.66 -26.71
N GLU A 339 -45.62 2.74 -27.31
CA GLU A 339 -46.81 2.76 -28.16
C GLU A 339 -46.60 3.76 -29.30
N GLN A 340 -46.75 3.32 -30.55
CA GLN A 340 -46.56 4.20 -31.70
C GLN A 340 -47.59 5.35 -31.68
N ASN A 341 -47.10 6.59 -31.67
CA ASN A 341 -47.92 7.81 -31.57
C ASN A 341 -48.78 7.93 -30.30
N GLY A 342 -48.50 7.12 -29.26
CA GLY A 342 -49.18 7.17 -27.96
C GLY A 342 -48.57 8.18 -26.98
N ASP A 343 -49.28 8.43 -25.87
CA ASP A 343 -48.77 9.16 -24.71
C ASP A 343 -48.94 8.35 -23.42
N LEU A 344 -47.91 7.59 -23.10
CA LEU A 344 -47.84 6.68 -21.96
C LEU A 344 -47.52 7.39 -20.64
N ARG A 345 -47.32 8.71 -20.61
CA ARG A 345 -46.85 9.40 -19.39
C ARG A 345 -47.84 9.30 -18.24
N GLN A 346 -49.13 9.49 -18.54
CA GLN A 346 -50.18 9.40 -17.52
C GLN A 346 -50.34 7.95 -17.03
N PHE A 347 -50.42 6.99 -17.96
CA PHE A 347 -50.49 5.56 -17.65
C PHE A 347 -49.29 5.11 -16.79
N THR A 348 -48.08 5.56 -17.12
CA THR A 348 -46.87 5.25 -16.36
C THR A 348 -46.92 5.80 -14.94
N LYS A 349 -47.49 6.99 -14.75
CA LYS A 349 -47.63 7.60 -13.42
C LYS A 349 -48.59 6.78 -12.56
N GLU A 350 -49.70 6.33 -13.13
CA GLU A 350 -50.70 5.48 -12.46
C GLU A 350 -50.12 4.11 -12.14
N MET A 351 -49.44 3.47 -13.10
CA MET A 351 -48.76 2.19 -12.91
C MET A 351 -47.71 2.26 -11.81
N ASN A 352 -46.86 3.29 -11.83
CA ASN A 352 -45.83 3.47 -10.81
C ASN A 352 -46.43 3.70 -9.42
N ALA A 353 -47.55 4.41 -9.33
CA ALA A 353 -48.25 4.59 -8.05
C ALA A 353 -48.85 3.26 -7.53
N ALA A 354 -49.43 2.44 -8.42
CA ALA A 354 -50.08 1.19 -8.06
C ALA A 354 -49.08 0.06 -7.73
N LEU A 355 -47.97 -0.02 -8.47
CA LEU A 355 -47.01 -1.14 -8.42
C LEU A 355 -45.70 -0.77 -7.70
N ASN A 356 -45.74 0.29 -6.88
CA ASN A 356 -44.58 0.80 -6.14
C ASN A 356 -43.35 1.00 -7.05
N GLY A 357 -43.60 1.63 -8.20
CA GLY A 357 -42.64 1.82 -9.27
C GLY A 357 -42.06 3.23 -9.36
N ARG A 358 -41.00 3.33 -10.13
CA ARG A 358 -40.33 4.58 -10.49
C ARG A 358 -39.85 4.51 -11.93
N GLY A 359 -40.08 5.56 -12.69
CA GLY A 359 -39.69 5.60 -14.10
C GLY A 359 -40.35 6.73 -14.86
N GLY A 360 -40.00 6.85 -16.12
CA GLY A 360 -40.51 7.87 -17.01
C GLY A 360 -39.82 7.80 -18.38
N GLY A 361 -40.18 8.73 -19.26
CA GLY A 361 -39.61 8.78 -20.60
C GLY A 361 -40.34 9.75 -21.50
N LYS A 362 -40.23 9.50 -22.80
CA LYS A 362 -40.92 10.24 -23.85
C LYS A 362 -42.40 9.83 -23.88
N PRO A 363 -43.29 10.66 -24.49
CA PRO A 363 -44.71 10.31 -24.60
C PRO A 363 -44.94 8.90 -25.15
N PHE A 364 -44.28 8.55 -26.25
CA PHE A 364 -44.45 7.25 -26.91
C PHE A 364 -43.60 6.12 -26.31
N PHE A 365 -42.69 6.41 -25.36
CA PHE A 365 -41.77 5.39 -24.84
C PHE A 365 -41.23 5.73 -23.44
N VAL A 366 -41.44 4.81 -22.50
CA VAL A 366 -41.16 4.97 -21.07
C VAL A 366 -40.38 3.77 -20.53
N GLN A 367 -39.61 3.98 -19.48
CA GLN A 367 -38.86 2.92 -18.82
C GLN A 367 -38.72 3.17 -17.32
N GLY A 368 -38.49 2.11 -16.55
CA GLY A 368 -38.37 2.22 -15.10
C GLY A 368 -38.22 0.89 -14.40
N SER A 369 -38.58 0.86 -13.13
CA SER A 369 -38.71 -0.36 -12.34
C SER A 369 -39.94 -0.33 -11.46
N VAL A 370 -40.48 -1.51 -11.14
CA VAL A 370 -41.61 -1.72 -10.21
C VAL A 370 -41.22 -2.76 -9.16
N LYS A 371 -41.82 -2.65 -7.97
CA LYS A 371 -41.67 -3.65 -6.91
C LYS A 371 -43.03 -4.25 -6.58
N ALA A 372 -43.45 -5.15 -7.46
CA ALA A 372 -44.70 -5.88 -7.41
C ALA A 372 -44.49 -7.30 -7.96
N SER A 373 -45.37 -8.22 -7.61
CA SER A 373 -45.44 -9.55 -8.19
C SER A 373 -45.92 -9.51 -9.64
N GLU A 374 -45.59 -10.55 -10.41
CA GLU A 374 -46.10 -10.69 -11.79
C GLU A 374 -47.63 -10.69 -11.83
N GLU A 375 -48.29 -11.30 -10.85
CA GLU A 375 -49.75 -11.32 -10.74
C GLU A 375 -50.34 -9.91 -10.56
N GLU A 376 -49.73 -9.08 -9.69
CA GLU A 376 -50.13 -7.69 -9.51
C GLU A 376 -49.93 -6.86 -10.78
N ILE A 377 -48.79 -7.06 -11.47
CA ILE A 377 -48.51 -6.39 -12.75
C ILE A 377 -49.57 -6.80 -13.78
N ARG A 378 -49.84 -8.10 -13.96
CA ARG A 378 -50.86 -8.59 -14.90
C ARG A 378 -52.26 -8.06 -14.57
N SER A 379 -52.61 -8.02 -13.29
CA SER A 379 -53.91 -7.51 -12.83
C SER A 379 -54.09 -6.02 -13.12
N PHE A 380 -53.01 -5.23 -13.11
CA PHE A 380 -53.05 -3.81 -13.47
C PHE A 380 -53.36 -3.60 -14.97
N PHE A 381 -52.76 -4.41 -15.85
CA PHE A 381 -52.95 -4.30 -17.31
C PHE A 381 -54.29 -4.87 -17.83
N GLN A 382 -55.10 -5.49 -16.97
CA GLN A 382 -56.41 -6.06 -17.32
C GLN A 382 -57.60 -5.14 -16.93
N GLN A 383 -57.34 -4.08 -16.17
CA GLN A 383 -58.33 -3.05 -15.78
C GLN A 383 -58.56 -2.07 -16.92
#